data_AF-A0A254SLY2-F1
#
_entry.id   AF-A0A254SLY2-F1
#
_cell.length_a   1.000
_cell.length_b   1.000
_cell.length_c   1.000
_cell.angle_alpha   90.00
_cell.angle_beta   90.00
_cell.angle_gamma   90.00
#
_symmetry.space_group_name_H-M   'P 1'
#
loop_
_entity.id
_entity.type
_entity.pdbx_description
1 polymer ?
#
loop_
_entity_poly.entity_id
_entity_poly.type
_entity_poly.pdbx_seq_one_letter_code
_entity_poly.pdbx_strand_id
1 'polypeptide(L)'
;MKKINLMQNLFAMSLACVTVLSGGSLLAGCSGFTEDTNTSSNDNGGLIDVQAAFASARVSRLGKVIVDESQDSLTIVYETFGGCLKNDNGVYAYNSDFYFANSRTYAYSFHGDTLVMSYGFINHEKGSLYDLNFYLIGGNPGDLNGVWMYLPCTSFGDEHSCPNEMENLFIQFNNGSVETRVSENKTYDYMNSSFVLNLALFMTGHENRIDFDLRGQVMSMDNDLSGNGFTVQERTNKNMKFVYKEHQYELNVDYVQVSDSASVTLSSEGLSCSAYLSERDDVSSEICREENADYLYENGKGSLGYRKDNSEEFASCVKTLVNRKTNASLSDKSGNNDVQTAFESARLNRVGKAIVDESKDSVTFVLGISGGCFRKDGKLYYDADYYFEDVDRFAYNFRNDTLQLSYIDEDEIAKELVTVQWVGGTSGVLDGTWRTFPCLYVDSVYGCGNDAYEKFFKLDGDYLEHRVGDVPNYDYMNTNFVGDIFGFLNGKHSIMIEDVFYSRSDFSPEKYGITVQEKTKKSMKFTHEGRTFDLKVDFVRYSDTVAVTLSSNGIACVGNYSKKNDVPPELCREENSAYLQSSRNDSKSDALQYKKDNRSEFEQCIKDIVGLE
;
A
#
# COMPACT_ATOMS: atom_id res chain seq x y z
N MET A 1 69.11 6.83 -9.91
CA MET A 1 69.29 6.72 -11.38
C MET A 1 68.67 5.40 -11.81
N LYS A 2 67.77 5.24 -12.76
CA LYS A 2 66.94 6.08 -13.66
C LYS A 2 65.80 5.10 -14.07
N LYS A 3 64.53 5.41 -13.83
CA LYS A 3 63.56 5.83 -14.88
C LYS A 3 63.74 5.12 -16.23
N ILE A 4 63.36 3.84 -16.34
CA ILE A 4 62.83 3.19 -17.56
C ILE A 4 62.02 2.00 -17.07
N ASN A 5 60.69 2.04 -17.12
CA ASN A 5 59.78 0.86 -17.16
C ASN A 5 58.29 1.24 -17.15
N LEU A 6 57.93 2.48 -16.80
CA LEU A 6 56.52 2.89 -16.80
C LEU A 6 55.95 3.14 -18.22
N MET A 7 56.78 3.43 -19.23
CA MET A 7 56.32 3.68 -20.61
C MET A 7 56.15 2.41 -21.46
N GLN A 8 56.73 1.27 -21.09
CA GLN A 8 56.61 0.05 -21.89
C GLN A 8 55.27 -0.69 -21.64
N ASN A 9 54.69 -0.57 -20.44
CA ASN A 9 53.36 -1.11 -20.15
C ASN A 9 52.22 -0.27 -20.74
N LEU A 10 52.42 1.04 -20.92
CA LEU A 10 51.45 1.92 -21.59
C LEU A 10 51.41 1.71 -23.11
N PHE A 11 52.54 1.37 -23.76
CA PHE A 11 52.57 1.06 -25.20
C PHE A 11 52.15 -0.38 -25.54
N ALA A 12 52.28 -1.33 -24.61
CA ALA A 12 51.74 -2.68 -24.79
C ALA A 12 50.20 -2.70 -24.72
N MET A 13 49.60 -1.80 -23.90
CA MET A 13 48.14 -1.66 -23.82
C MET A 13 47.52 -0.96 -25.05
N SER A 14 48.23 -0.07 -25.73
CA SER A 14 47.72 0.51 -26.98
C SER A 14 47.70 -0.48 -28.15
N LEU A 15 48.57 -1.49 -28.16
CA LEU A 15 48.56 -2.53 -29.19
C LEU A 15 47.52 -3.63 -28.91
N ALA A 16 47.31 -3.99 -27.65
CA ALA A 16 46.26 -4.96 -27.26
C ALA A 16 44.84 -4.40 -27.48
N CYS A 17 44.63 -3.09 -27.30
CA CYS A 17 43.37 -2.42 -27.65
C CYS A 17 43.11 -2.37 -29.17
N VAL A 18 44.15 -2.41 -30.02
CA VAL A 18 43.98 -2.35 -31.49
C VAL A 18 43.80 -3.74 -32.11
N THR A 19 44.36 -4.80 -31.52
CA THR A 19 44.21 -6.16 -32.08
C THR A 19 42.92 -6.88 -31.68
N VAL A 20 42.18 -6.39 -30.67
CA VAL A 20 40.81 -6.86 -30.38
C VAL A 20 39.76 -6.11 -31.25
N LEU A 21 40.16 -5.01 -31.92
CA LEU A 21 39.29 -4.19 -32.78
C LEU A 21 39.36 -4.52 -34.28
N SER A 22 40.13 -5.54 -34.70
CA SER A 22 40.33 -5.86 -36.13
C SER A 22 39.90 -7.27 -36.55
N GLY A 23 38.90 -7.87 -35.89
CA GLY A 23 38.48 -9.24 -36.22
C GLY A 23 37.07 -9.59 -35.79
N GLY A 24 36.05 -8.96 -36.39
CA GLY A 24 34.67 -9.42 -36.28
C GLY A 24 33.67 -8.27 -36.16
N SER A 25 33.27 -7.73 -37.32
CA SER A 25 32.02 -7.02 -37.60
C SER A 25 31.19 -6.54 -36.40
N LEU A 26 31.24 -5.23 -36.17
CA LEU A 26 30.13 -4.43 -35.69
C LEU A 26 28.85 -4.78 -36.48
N LEU A 27 28.03 -5.66 -35.91
CA LEU A 27 26.61 -5.70 -36.21
C LEU A 27 25.90 -5.00 -35.07
N ALA A 28 25.36 -3.82 -35.38
CA ALA A 28 24.17 -3.33 -34.72
C ALA A 28 23.08 -4.41 -34.77
N GLY A 29 22.32 -4.55 -33.68
CA GLY A 29 21.09 -5.35 -33.65
C GLY A 29 21.29 -6.78 -33.12
N CYS A 30 21.04 -6.94 -31.82
CA CYS A 30 20.06 -7.87 -31.29
C CYS A 30 19.94 -7.66 -29.77
N SER A 31 19.37 -6.52 -29.38
CA SER A 31 18.39 -6.51 -28.29
C SER A 31 17.11 -7.20 -28.80
N GLY A 32 17.24 -8.51 -29.02
CA GLY A 32 16.10 -9.39 -29.24
C GLY A 32 15.80 -10.00 -27.88
N PHE A 33 14.53 -9.93 -27.48
CA PHE A 33 13.96 -10.86 -26.52
C PHE A 33 14.54 -12.27 -26.77
N THR A 34 15.28 -12.80 -25.81
CA THR A 34 15.30 -14.25 -25.60
C THR A 34 14.41 -14.51 -24.40
N GLU A 35 13.23 -15.07 -24.66
CA GLU A 35 12.60 -15.98 -23.70
C GLU A 35 13.65 -17.04 -23.40
N ASP A 36 14.35 -16.90 -22.28
CA ASP A 36 15.34 -17.89 -21.89
C ASP A 36 14.58 -19.16 -21.47
N THR A 37 14.67 -20.13 -22.37
CA THR A 37 14.16 -21.49 -22.23
C THR A 37 14.52 -22.07 -20.87
N ASN A 38 13.50 -22.55 -20.15
CA ASN A 38 13.59 -23.42 -18.99
C ASN A 38 14.64 -24.54 -19.23
N THR A 39 15.87 -24.33 -18.78
CA THR A 39 16.83 -25.41 -18.65
C THR A 39 16.61 -26.06 -17.29
N SER A 40 15.93 -27.20 -17.33
CA SER A 40 15.80 -28.10 -16.18
C SER A 40 17.18 -28.60 -15.76
N SER A 41 17.78 -28.01 -14.72
CA SER A 41 18.91 -28.60 -14.02
C SER A 41 18.39 -29.43 -12.85
N ASN A 42 18.72 -30.72 -12.87
CA ASN A 42 18.31 -31.75 -11.92
C ASN A 42 18.47 -31.33 -10.45
N ASP A 43 17.35 -31.36 -9.72
CA ASP A 43 17.32 -31.39 -8.26
C ASP A 43 17.66 -32.80 -7.76
N ASN A 44 18.75 -32.89 -7.01
CA ASN A 44 18.99 -33.87 -5.96
C ASN A 44 19.99 -33.19 -5.01
N GLY A 45 19.70 -33.10 -3.72
CA GLY A 45 20.43 -32.31 -2.72
C GLY A 45 21.89 -32.72 -2.46
N GLY A 46 22.74 -32.61 -3.47
CA GLY A 46 24.19 -32.63 -3.40
C GLY A 46 24.76 -31.20 -3.32
N LEU A 47 26.05 -31.09 -3.00
CA LEU A 47 26.78 -29.82 -2.99
C LEU A 47 26.48 -29.01 -4.26
N ILE A 48 26.09 -27.75 -4.09
CA ILE A 48 25.94 -26.80 -5.20
C ILE A 48 27.29 -26.69 -5.90
N ASP A 49 27.34 -27.04 -7.19
CA ASP A 49 28.46 -26.70 -8.06
C ASP A 49 28.40 -25.19 -8.34
N VAL A 50 29.15 -24.42 -7.54
CA VAL A 50 29.13 -22.95 -7.55
C VAL A 50 29.54 -22.40 -8.91
N GLN A 51 30.49 -23.05 -9.61
CA GLN A 51 30.93 -22.62 -10.94
C GLN A 51 29.85 -22.86 -12.00
N ALA A 52 29.19 -24.03 -11.99
CA ALA A 52 28.09 -24.30 -12.91
C ALA A 52 26.88 -23.38 -12.66
N ALA A 53 26.56 -23.12 -11.39
CA ALA A 53 25.47 -22.21 -11.00
C ALA A 53 25.78 -20.74 -11.36
N PHE A 54 27.03 -20.31 -11.22
CA PHE A 54 27.46 -18.98 -11.68
C PHE A 54 27.39 -18.84 -13.21
N ALA A 55 27.78 -19.88 -13.95
CA ALA A 55 27.76 -19.85 -15.41
C ALA A 55 26.34 -19.69 -15.97
N SER A 56 25.33 -20.26 -15.29
CA SER A 56 23.91 -20.09 -15.66
C SER A 56 23.24 -18.87 -15.03
N ALA A 57 23.86 -18.23 -14.04
CA ALA A 57 23.36 -17.01 -13.42
C ALA A 57 23.53 -15.79 -14.34
N ARG A 58 22.66 -14.79 -14.18
CA ARG A 58 22.67 -13.56 -14.99
C ARG A 58 23.68 -12.57 -14.44
N VAL A 59 24.32 -11.81 -15.33
CA VAL A 59 25.18 -10.69 -14.91
C VAL A 59 24.32 -9.61 -14.27
N SER A 60 24.64 -9.27 -13.02
CA SER A 60 23.97 -8.22 -12.24
C SER A 60 24.80 -6.94 -12.25
N ARG A 61 26.10 -7.03 -11.91
CA ARG A 61 27.00 -5.87 -11.89
C ARG A 61 28.40 -6.23 -12.34
N LEU A 62 29.09 -5.24 -12.88
CA LEU A 62 30.50 -5.29 -13.22
C LEU A 62 31.25 -4.18 -12.47
N GLY A 63 32.52 -4.41 -12.21
CA GLY A 63 33.32 -3.43 -11.50
C GLY A 63 34.78 -3.78 -11.38
N LYS A 64 35.44 -3.07 -10.48
CA LYS A 64 36.84 -3.24 -10.11
C LYS A 64 36.97 -3.65 -8.65
N VAL A 65 38.00 -4.42 -8.35
CA VAL A 65 38.40 -4.73 -6.98
C VAL A 65 39.82 -4.22 -6.74
N ILE A 66 40.00 -3.52 -5.64
CA ILE A 66 41.31 -3.02 -5.18
C ILE A 66 41.62 -3.77 -3.90
N VAL A 67 42.67 -4.57 -3.91
CA VAL A 67 43.10 -5.36 -2.74
C VAL A 67 44.28 -4.66 -2.07
N ASP A 68 44.16 -4.42 -0.78
CA ASP A 68 45.25 -3.99 0.09
C ASP A 68 45.64 -5.15 1.01
N GLU A 69 46.60 -5.95 0.55
CA GLU A 69 47.16 -7.10 1.28
C GLU A 69 47.85 -6.69 2.59
N SER A 70 48.22 -5.42 2.77
CA SER A 70 48.88 -4.95 4.00
C SER A 70 47.90 -4.69 5.15
N GLN A 71 46.62 -4.53 4.83
CA GLN A 71 45.54 -4.25 5.77
C GLN A 71 44.45 -5.32 5.75
N ASP A 72 44.67 -6.44 5.03
CA ASP A 72 43.68 -7.48 4.78
C ASP A 72 42.31 -6.89 4.39
N SER A 73 42.34 -5.93 3.46
CA SER A 73 41.13 -5.23 3.02
C SER A 73 40.98 -5.25 1.51
N LEU A 74 39.72 -5.25 1.04
CA LEU A 74 39.38 -5.16 -0.36
C LEU A 74 38.31 -4.07 -0.56
N THR A 75 38.47 -3.26 -1.60
CA THR A 75 37.49 -2.27 -2.02
C THR A 75 36.85 -2.72 -3.33
N ILE A 76 35.54 -2.92 -3.30
CA ILE A 76 34.72 -3.23 -4.47
C ILE A 76 34.16 -1.92 -5.00
N VAL A 77 34.37 -1.64 -6.29
CA VAL A 77 33.83 -0.48 -7.00
C VAL A 77 32.93 -0.97 -8.12
N TYR A 78 31.62 -0.81 -7.96
CA TYR A 78 30.64 -1.07 -9.01
C TYR A 78 30.49 0.16 -9.89
N GLU A 79 30.61 -0.02 -11.21
CA GLU A 79 30.58 1.07 -12.18
C GLU A 79 29.38 0.91 -13.11
N THR A 80 28.59 1.97 -13.26
CA THR A 80 27.51 2.08 -14.23
C THR A 80 27.94 3.06 -15.31
N PHE A 81 27.89 2.61 -16.57
CA PHE A 81 28.16 3.42 -17.75
C PHE A 81 26.88 3.63 -18.55
N GLY A 82 26.63 4.89 -18.91
CA GLY A 82 25.43 5.32 -19.57
C GLY A 82 24.22 5.40 -18.63
N GLY A 83 23.30 6.30 -18.93
CA GLY A 83 22.13 6.52 -18.08
C GLY A 83 21.05 7.33 -18.78
N CYS A 84 19.81 7.12 -18.37
CA CYS A 84 18.69 7.94 -18.83
C CYS A 84 18.64 9.25 -18.05
N LEU A 85 18.60 10.38 -18.75
CA LEU A 85 18.57 11.71 -18.13
C LEU A 85 17.39 12.50 -18.67
N LYS A 86 16.84 13.38 -17.83
CA LYS A 86 15.91 14.44 -18.24
C LYS A 86 16.70 15.74 -18.37
N ASN A 87 16.70 16.34 -19.56
CA ASN A 87 17.36 17.63 -19.76
C ASN A 87 16.49 18.80 -19.26
N ASP A 88 17.07 20.00 -19.22
CA ASP A 88 16.40 21.23 -18.73
C ASP A 88 15.14 21.61 -19.51
N ASN A 89 14.98 21.08 -20.73
CA ASN A 89 13.79 21.27 -21.57
C ASN A 89 12.72 20.17 -21.36
N GLY A 90 12.91 19.29 -20.37
CA GLY A 90 12.00 18.20 -20.03
C GLY A 90 12.09 16.97 -20.95
N VAL A 91 13.07 16.92 -21.86
CA VAL A 91 13.23 15.81 -22.81
C VAL A 91 14.08 14.69 -22.21
N TYR A 92 13.59 13.47 -22.33
CA TYR A 92 14.26 12.23 -21.91
C TYR A 92 15.26 11.79 -22.97
N ALA A 93 16.53 11.63 -22.59
CA ALA A 93 17.58 11.18 -23.51
C ALA A 93 18.58 10.27 -22.81
N TYR A 94 18.99 9.21 -23.50
CA TYR A 94 20.07 8.35 -23.02
C TYR A 94 21.41 9.06 -23.23
N ASN A 95 22.15 9.23 -22.14
CA ASN A 95 23.49 9.78 -22.16
C ASN A 95 24.50 8.65 -21.99
N SER A 96 25.23 8.31 -23.05
CA SER A 96 26.29 7.28 -23.01
C SER A 96 27.48 7.66 -22.14
N ASP A 97 27.68 8.95 -21.88
CA ASP A 97 28.81 9.49 -21.13
C ASP A 97 28.49 9.62 -19.62
N PHE A 98 27.25 9.32 -19.22
CA PHE A 98 26.90 9.24 -17.80
C PHE A 98 27.74 8.17 -17.11
N TYR A 99 28.30 8.51 -15.96
CA TYR A 99 29.11 7.62 -15.15
C TYR A 99 28.70 7.76 -13.70
N PHE A 100 28.37 6.62 -13.08
CA PHE A 100 28.14 6.52 -11.65
C PHE A 100 28.97 5.36 -11.11
N ALA A 101 29.60 5.57 -9.96
CA ALA A 101 30.31 4.52 -9.26
C ALA A 101 29.94 4.51 -7.78
N ASN A 102 29.70 3.32 -7.26
CA ASN A 102 29.56 3.08 -5.82
C ASN A 102 30.69 2.17 -5.38
N SER A 103 31.42 2.57 -4.34
CA SER A 103 32.49 1.80 -3.76
C SER A 103 32.21 1.45 -2.31
N ARG A 104 32.56 0.23 -1.92
CA ARG A 104 32.57 -0.18 -0.51
C ARG A 104 33.85 -0.97 -0.19
N THR A 105 34.45 -0.63 0.94
CA THR A 105 35.64 -1.31 1.47
C THR A 105 35.23 -2.28 2.56
N TYR A 106 35.83 -3.46 2.51
CA TYR A 106 35.62 -4.56 3.44
C TYR A 106 36.97 -5.00 3.99
N ALA A 107 37.04 -5.34 5.27
CA ALA A 107 38.08 -6.25 5.74
C ALA A 107 37.73 -7.66 5.27
N TYR A 108 38.72 -8.49 4.95
CA TYR A 108 38.48 -9.86 4.52
C TYR A 108 39.41 -10.86 5.18
N SER A 109 38.94 -12.10 5.36
CA SER A 109 39.74 -13.20 5.87
C SER A 109 39.28 -14.54 5.29
N PHE A 110 40.17 -15.54 5.33
CA PHE A 110 39.84 -16.91 4.93
C PHE A 110 39.74 -17.81 6.16
N HIS A 111 38.62 -18.53 6.26
CA HIS A 111 38.37 -19.54 7.28
C HIS A 111 38.13 -20.88 6.60
N GLY A 112 39.21 -21.62 6.34
CA GLY A 112 39.14 -22.84 5.52
C GLY A 112 38.76 -22.51 4.08
N ASP A 113 37.63 -23.05 3.62
CA ASP A 113 37.04 -22.84 2.29
C ASP A 113 36.05 -21.66 2.23
N THR A 114 35.90 -20.92 3.33
CA THR A 114 34.99 -19.77 3.43
C THR A 114 35.76 -18.46 3.39
N LEU A 115 35.33 -17.55 2.51
CA LEU A 115 35.75 -16.14 2.51
C LEU A 115 34.79 -15.36 3.41
N VAL A 116 35.34 -14.62 4.37
CA VAL A 116 34.57 -13.72 5.25
C VAL A 116 34.90 -12.29 4.85
N MET A 117 33.88 -11.47 4.63
CA MET A 117 34.01 -10.04 4.37
C MET A 117 33.25 -9.25 5.43
N SER A 118 33.88 -8.24 6.01
CA SER A 118 33.27 -7.44 7.07
C SER A 118 33.33 -5.95 6.79
N TYR A 119 32.29 -5.21 7.18
CA TYR A 119 32.33 -3.74 7.19
C TYR A 119 31.72 -3.19 8.47
N GLY A 120 32.40 -2.17 9.02
CA GLY A 120 31.92 -1.43 10.18
C GLY A 120 31.00 -0.28 9.77
N PHE A 121 29.89 -0.08 10.47
CA PHE A 121 29.07 1.13 10.36
C PHE A 121 28.62 1.62 11.74
N ILE A 122 28.40 2.92 11.88
CA ILE A 122 27.91 3.52 13.11
C ILE A 122 26.38 3.55 13.05
N ASN A 123 25.71 2.90 14.00
CA ASN A 123 24.28 3.10 14.18
C ASN A 123 24.08 4.46 14.87
N HIS A 124 23.55 5.44 14.15
CA HIS A 124 23.37 6.80 14.65
C HIS A 124 22.33 6.92 15.77
N GLU A 125 21.41 5.97 15.91
CA GLU A 125 20.42 5.96 17.00
C GLU A 125 21.01 5.42 18.31
N LYS A 126 21.94 4.45 18.21
CA LYS A 126 22.54 3.78 19.37
C LYS A 126 23.95 4.26 19.70
N GLY A 127 24.60 5.00 18.80
CA GLY A 127 25.97 5.51 18.96
C GLY A 127 27.06 4.42 18.97
N SER A 128 26.73 3.19 18.59
CA SER A 128 27.63 2.03 18.62
C SER A 128 28.15 1.68 17.23
N LEU A 129 29.42 1.27 17.15
CA LEU A 129 30.01 0.66 15.96
C LEU A 129 29.50 -0.78 15.86
N TYR A 130 28.92 -1.14 14.71
CA TYR A 130 28.49 -2.48 14.37
C TYR A 130 29.35 -3.01 13.23
N ASP A 131 29.83 -4.24 13.37
CA ASP A 131 30.49 -4.98 12.29
C ASP A 131 29.49 -5.94 11.67
N LEU A 132 29.26 -5.81 10.36
CA LEU A 132 28.45 -6.75 9.59
C LEU A 132 29.38 -7.71 8.86
N ASN A 133 29.27 -9.01 9.13
CA ASN A 133 30.04 -10.03 8.43
C ASN A 133 29.19 -10.75 7.38
N PHE A 134 29.82 -11.01 6.24
CA PHE A 134 29.29 -11.74 5.11
C PHE A 134 30.15 -12.98 4.87
N TYR A 135 29.51 -14.10 4.57
CA TYR A 135 30.20 -15.37 4.37
C TYR A 135 30.00 -15.81 2.92
N LEU A 136 31.08 -16.22 2.26
CA LEU A 136 31.05 -16.72 0.89
C LEU A 136 31.78 -18.05 0.75
N ILE A 137 31.25 -18.95 -0.08
CA ILE A 137 31.76 -20.31 -0.27
C ILE A 137 31.99 -20.66 -1.75
N GLY A 138 32.83 -21.66 -2.01
CA GLY A 138 33.03 -22.25 -3.35
C GLY A 138 34.30 -21.82 -4.10
N GLY A 139 34.97 -20.76 -3.64
CA GLY A 139 36.28 -20.37 -4.17
C GLY A 139 37.42 -21.26 -3.68
N ASN A 140 38.65 -20.92 -4.05
CA ASN A 140 39.83 -21.64 -3.60
C ASN A 140 40.24 -21.15 -2.19
N PRO A 141 40.49 -22.05 -1.22
CA PRO A 141 40.99 -21.66 0.10
C PRO A 141 42.23 -20.76 0.03
N GLY A 142 42.14 -19.56 0.60
CA GLY A 142 43.25 -18.62 0.67
C GLY A 142 43.55 -17.82 -0.61
N ASP A 143 42.75 -17.97 -1.67
CA ASP A 143 42.90 -17.22 -2.92
C ASP A 143 41.61 -16.47 -3.22
N LEU A 144 41.69 -15.12 -3.24
CA LEU A 144 40.53 -14.28 -3.51
C LEU A 144 39.97 -14.52 -4.92
N ASN A 145 40.83 -14.83 -5.90
CA ASN A 145 40.41 -15.09 -7.26
C ASN A 145 39.60 -16.38 -7.34
N GLY A 146 38.42 -16.29 -7.93
CA GLY A 146 37.50 -17.41 -7.99
C GLY A 146 36.04 -16.96 -7.99
N VAL A 147 35.17 -17.94 -8.08
CA VAL A 147 33.72 -17.75 -7.99
C VAL A 147 33.29 -18.09 -6.58
N TRP A 148 32.60 -17.15 -5.95
CA TRP A 148 32.12 -17.23 -4.59
C TRP A 148 30.60 -17.11 -4.57
N MET A 149 29.91 -17.98 -3.85
CA MET A 149 28.48 -17.85 -3.57
C MET A 149 28.31 -17.21 -2.20
N TYR A 150 27.55 -16.13 -2.16
CA TYR A 150 27.18 -15.45 -0.93
C TYR A 150 26.19 -16.31 -0.14
N LEU A 151 26.50 -16.57 1.13
CA LEU A 151 25.57 -17.20 2.05
C LEU A 151 24.65 -16.14 2.64
N PRO A 152 23.33 -16.38 2.66
CA PRO A 152 22.34 -15.45 3.20
C PRO A 152 22.34 -15.44 4.72
N CYS A 153 23.51 -15.48 5.35
CA CYS A 153 23.71 -15.41 6.78
C CYS A 153 24.59 -14.20 7.07
N THR A 154 24.13 -13.35 7.97
CA THR A 154 24.88 -12.21 8.47
C THR A 154 25.00 -12.32 9.97
N SER A 155 26.15 -11.94 10.51
CA SER A 155 26.31 -11.78 11.95
C SER A 155 26.37 -10.30 12.32
N PHE A 156 25.59 -9.95 13.34
CA PHE A 156 25.52 -8.64 13.98
C PHE A 156 26.08 -8.78 15.39
N GLY A 157 27.41 -8.67 15.54
CA GLY A 157 28.06 -9.03 16.80
C GLY A 157 27.89 -10.53 17.11
N ASP A 158 27.28 -10.86 18.25
CA ASP A 158 27.02 -12.26 18.65
C ASP A 158 25.73 -12.85 18.01
N GLU A 159 24.85 -12.00 17.48
CA GLU A 159 23.59 -12.46 16.86
C GLU A 159 23.83 -12.89 15.41
N HIS A 160 23.33 -14.08 15.05
CA HIS A 160 23.40 -14.63 13.70
C HIS A 160 22.00 -14.63 13.09
N SER A 161 21.84 -13.97 11.95
CA SER A 161 20.58 -13.93 11.20
C SER A 161 20.80 -14.53 9.82
N CYS A 162 20.04 -15.56 9.48
CA CYS A 162 20.06 -16.19 8.17
C CYS A 162 18.72 -15.99 7.47
N PRO A 163 18.45 -14.81 6.86
CA PRO A 163 17.24 -14.61 6.07
C PRO A 163 17.10 -15.66 4.96
N ASN A 164 15.86 -16.05 4.68
CA ASN A 164 15.57 -16.77 3.44
C ASN A 164 15.59 -15.74 2.31
N GLU A 165 16.65 -15.74 1.50
CA GLU A 165 16.82 -14.79 0.39
C GLU A 165 16.21 -15.32 -0.90
N MET A 166 15.71 -14.41 -1.73
CA MET A 166 15.03 -14.74 -3.00
C MET A 166 15.99 -15.03 -4.15
N GLU A 167 17.24 -14.56 -4.05
CA GLU A 167 18.29 -14.80 -5.03
C GLU A 167 19.49 -15.49 -4.39
N ASN A 168 20.16 -16.33 -5.18
CA ASN A 168 21.54 -16.68 -4.93
C ASN A 168 22.44 -15.60 -5.55
N LEU A 169 23.20 -14.91 -4.71
CA LEU A 169 24.20 -13.95 -5.17
C LEU A 169 25.56 -14.65 -5.32
N PHE A 170 26.16 -14.49 -6.49
CA PHE A 170 27.50 -14.94 -6.78
C PHE A 170 28.40 -13.76 -7.08
N ILE A 171 29.66 -13.87 -6.67
CA ILE A 171 30.69 -12.87 -6.88
C ILE A 171 31.91 -13.57 -7.44
N GLN A 172 32.36 -13.14 -8.62
CA GLN A 172 33.62 -13.58 -9.19
C GLN A 172 34.66 -12.46 -9.05
N PHE A 173 35.79 -12.79 -8.41
CA PHE A 173 36.97 -11.94 -8.45
C PHE A 173 37.96 -12.50 -9.48
N ASN A 174 38.48 -11.63 -10.33
CA ASN A 174 39.47 -12.01 -11.34
C ASN A 174 40.48 -10.88 -11.55
N ASN A 175 41.63 -10.96 -10.88
CA ASN A 175 42.79 -10.10 -11.11
C ASN A 175 42.46 -8.59 -11.20
N GLY A 176 41.72 -8.08 -10.21
CA GLY A 176 41.36 -6.66 -10.13
C GLY A 176 40.01 -6.29 -10.75
N SER A 177 39.30 -7.24 -11.38
CA SER A 177 37.89 -7.08 -11.73
C SER A 177 36.97 -7.86 -10.79
N VAL A 178 35.71 -7.40 -10.73
CA VAL A 178 34.62 -8.09 -10.03
C VAL A 178 33.41 -8.18 -10.95
N GLU A 179 32.77 -9.34 -10.93
CA GLU A 179 31.49 -9.59 -11.61
C GLU A 179 30.54 -10.21 -10.61
N THR A 180 29.37 -9.60 -10.43
CA THR A 180 28.30 -10.20 -9.64
C THR A 180 27.26 -10.80 -10.56
N ARG A 181 26.81 -11.99 -10.20
CA ARG A 181 25.70 -12.66 -10.86
C ARG A 181 24.64 -13.03 -9.86
N VAL A 182 23.39 -13.05 -10.31
CA VAL A 182 22.27 -13.48 -9.48
C VAL A 182 21.49 -14.56 -10.20
N SER A 183 20.98 -15.53 -9.45
CA SER A 183 20.01 -16.50 -9.94
C SER A 183 18.88 -16.63 -8.95
N GLU A 184 17.72 -17.06 -9.44
CA GLU A 184 16.58 -17.33 -8.56
C GLU A 184 16.93 -18.40 -7.52
N ASN A 185 16.61 -18.15 -6.25
CA ASN A 185 16.62 -19.18 -5.24
C ASN A 185 15.33 -20.02 -5.31
N LYS A 186 15.43 -21.22 -5.89
CA LYS A 186 14.29 -22.13 -6.04
C LYS A 186 13.68 -22.60 -4.71
N THR A 187 14.42 -22.48 -3.60
CA THR A 187 13.92 -22.86 -2.27
C THR A 187 13.17 -21.73 -1.57
N TYR A 188 13.19 -20.51 -2.11
CA TYR A 188 12.43 -19.38 -1.56
C TYR A 188 10.93 -19.65 -1.64
N ASP A 189 10.24 -19.49 -0.51
CA ASP A 189 8.80 -19.71 -0.42
C ASP A 189 8.05 -18.41 -0.70
N TYR A 190 7.76 -18.17 -1.98
CA TYR A 190 6.96 -17.02 -2.42
C TYR A 190 5.54 -17.04 -1.86
N MET A 191 5.03 -18.22 -1.50
CA MET A 191 3.71 -18.35 -0.88
C MET A 191 3.68 -17.82 0.56
N ASN A 192 4.86 -17.53 1.16
CA ASN A 192 4.99 -16.81 2.42
C ASN A 192 5.37 -15.33 2.28
N SER A 193 5.35 -14.78 1.07
CA SER A 193 5.70 -13.37 0.83
C SER A 193 4.65 -12.40 1.37
N SER A 194 5.05 -11.15 1.60
CA SER A 194 4.16 -10.04 1.93
C SER A 194 3.07 -9.81 0.88
N PHE A 195 3.38 -10.08 -0.39
CA PHE A 195 2.42 -10.01 -1.50
C PHE A 195 1.20 -10.91 -1.26
N VAL A 196 1.40 -12.16 -0.82
CA VAL A 196 0.31 -13.12 -0.60
C VAL A 196 -0.62 -12.64 0.52
N LEU A 197 -0.04 -12.10 1.59
CA LEU A 197 -0.81 -11.49 2.67
C LEU A 197 -1.61 -10.28 2.17
N ASN A 198 -0.97 -9.37 1.43
CA ASN A 198 -1.63 -8.20 0.82
C ASN A 198 -2.77 -8.62 -0.13
N LEU A 199 -2.56 -9.65 -0.94
CA LEU A 199 -3.59 -10.20 -1.82
C LEU A 199 -4.78 -10.74 -1.00
N ALA A 200 -4.53 -11.48 0.08
CA ALA A 200 -5.59 -12.01 0.94
C ALA A 200 -6.36 -10.89 1.67
N LEU A 201 -5.66 -9.88 2.18
CA LEU A 201 -6.28 -8.69 2.78
C LEU A 201 -7.11 -7.92 1.75
N PHE A 202 -6.64 -7.80 0.51
CA PHE A 202 -7.40 -7.20 -0.57
C PHE A 202 -8.66 -8.01 -0.93
N MET A 203 -8.54 -9.34 -1.07
CA MET A 203 -9.67 -10.24 -1.37
C MET A 203 -10.74 -10.24 -0.25
N THR A 204 -10.35 -9.92 0.98
CA THR A 204 -11.27 -9.76 2.12
C THR A 204 -11.81 -8.35 2.28
N GLY A 205 -11.30 -7.38 1.51
CA GLY A 205 -11.67 -5.97 1.58
C GLY A 205 -11.09 -5.25 2.80
N HIS A 206 -10.02 -5.78 3.39
CA HIS A 206 -9.23 -5.07 4.41
C HIS A 206 -8.22 -4.11 3.78
N GLU A 207 -7.77 -4.39 2.56
CA GLU A 207 -6.92 -3.51 1.76
C GLU A 207 -7.60 -3.07 0.47
N ASN A 208 -7.38 -1.82 0.09
CA ASN A 208 -7.98 -1.23 -1.11
C ASN A 208 -7.05 -1.25 -2.33
N ARG A 209 -5.76 -1.56 -2.10
CA ARG A 209 -4.75 -1.77 -3.15
C ARG A 209 -4.09 -3.13 -2.98
N ILE A 210 -3.55 -3.66 -4.06
CA ILE A 210 -2.58 -4.75 -4.01
C ILE A 210 -1.22 -4.09 -4.21
N ASP A 211 -0.39 -4.08 -3.16
CA ASP A 211 1.01 -3.68 -3.34
C ASP A 211 1.75 -4.85 -3.97
N PHE A 212 2.06 -4.72 -5.26
CA PHE A 212 2.74 -5.75 -6.02
C PHE A 212 4.25 -5.66 -5.77
N ASP A 213 4.66 -6.10 -4.58
CA ASP A 213 6.06 -6.31 -4.26
C ASP A 213 6.28 -7.74 -3.76
N LEU A 214 6.60 -8.64 -4.71
CA LEU A 214 7.05 -9.99 -4.38
C LEU A 214 8.40 -9.98 -3.64
N ARG A 215 9.15 -8.88 -3.70
CA ARG A 215 10.51 -8.74 -3.19
C ARG A 215 10.59 -8.41 -1.70
N GLY A 216 9.44 -8.17 -1.07
CA GLY A 216 9.37 -7.97 0.37
C GLY A 216 9.93 -9.17 1.12
N GLN A 217 10.79 -8.91 2.12
CA GLN A 217 11.35 -9.94 2.98
C GLN A 217 10.24 -10.88 3.50
N VAL A 218 10.57 -12.17 3.63
CA VAL A 218 9.81 -13.09 4.50
C VAL A 218 9.90 -12.53 5.91
N MET A 219 9.00 -11.62 6.25
CA MET A 219 8.69 -11.39 7.65
C MET A 219 8.25 -12.74 8.18
N SER A 220 8.72 -13.11 9.38
CA SER A 220 8.37 -14.34 10.08
C SER A 220 6.90 -14.35 10.51
N MET A 221 6.01 -14.06 9.57
CA MET A 221 4.60 -14.26 9.65
C MET A 221 4.41 -15.67 9.12
N ASP A 222 4.12 -16.60 10.02
CA ASP A 222 3.25 -17.71 9.63
C ASP A 222 2.01 -17.06 9.01
N ASN A 223 1.98 -16.95 7.68
CA ASN A 223 0.84 -16.42 6.94
C ASN A 223 -0.30 -17.42 7.06
N ASP A 224 -0.86 -17.53 8.26
CA ASP A 224 -2.02 -18.35 8.53
C ASP A 224 -3.24 -17.64 7.96
N LEU A 225 -3.48 -17.87 6.68
CA LEU A 225 -4.64 -17.37 5.95
C LEU A 225 -5.96 -17.93 6.52
N SER A 226 -5.92 -18.96 7.38
CA SER A 226 -7.12 -19.60 7.92
C SER A 226 -7.97 -18.67 8.79
N GLY A 227 -7.35 -17.70 9.46
CA GLY A 227 -8.06 -16.68 10.26
C GLY A 227 -8.93 -15.72 9.44
N ASN A 228 -8.74 -15.66 8.12
CA ASN A 228 -9.40 -14.72 7.21
C ASN A 228 -10.45 -15.40 6.30
N GLY A 229 -10.87 -16.62 6.63
CA GLY A 229 -11.88 -17.37 5.87
C GLY A 229 -11.35 -18.07 4.62
N PHE A 230 -10.02 -18.22 4.51
CA PHE A 230 -9.37 -19.01 3.47
C PHE A 230 -9.12 -20.43 3.97
N THR A 231 -9.19 -21.42 3.08
CA THR A 231 -8.75 -22.80 3.37
C THR A 231 -7.74 -23.22 2.33
N VAL A 232 -6.46 -23.30 2.71
CA VAL A 232 -5.38 -23.74 1.82
C VAL A 232 -5.49 -25.26 1.63
N GLN A 233 -5.55 -25.70 0.37
CA GLN A 233 -5.69 -27.10 -0.03
C GLN A 233 -4.34 -27.70 -0.46
N GLU A 234 -3.59 -26.95 -1.27
CA GLU A 234 -2.26 -27.34 -1.76
C GLU A 234 -1.35 -26.11 -1.72
N ARG A 235 -0.07 -26.32 -1.37
CA ARG A 235 0.96 -25.26 -1.36
C ARG A 235 2.31 -25.84 -1.75
N THR A 236 3.00 -25.13 -2.64
CA THR A 236 4.42 -25.27 -2.96
C THR A 236 5.08 -23.89 -2.83
N ASN A 237 6.38 -23.78 -3.10
CA ASN A 237 7.09 -22.51 -3.05
C ASN A 237 6.56 -21.45 -4.04
N LYS A 238 5.96 -21.86 -5.17
CA LYS A 238 5.48 -20.95 -6.24
C LYS A 238 3.98 -21.04 -6.54
N ASN A 239 3.28 -22.00 -5.96
CA ASN A 239 1.87 -22.24 -6.24
C ASN A 239 1.11 -22.46 -4.92
N MET A 240 -0.09 -21.91 -4.85
CA MET A 240 -1.04 -22.17 -3.77
C MET A 240 -2.45 -22.33 -4.32
N LYS A 241 -3.11 -23.43 -3.95
CA LYS A 241 -4.54 -23.62 -4.13
C LYS A 241 -5.26 -23.42 -2.81
N PHE A 242 -6.31 -22.61 -2.83
CA PHE A 242 -7.08 -22.30 -1.63
C PHE A 242 -8.55 -22.05 -1.96
N VAL A 243 -9.41 -22.21 -0.97
CA VAL A 243 -10.84 -21.92 -1.05
C VAL A 243 -11.15 -20.64 -0.30
N TYR A 244 -11.95 -19.76 -0.90
CA TYR A 244 -12.48 -18.55 -0.27
C TYR A 244 -13.89 -18.28 -0.80
N LYS A 245 -14.85 -17.99 0.10
CA LYS A 245 -16.28 -17.81 -0.24
C LYS A 245 -16.82 -18.90 -1.18
N GLU A 246 -16.55 -20.17 -0.86
CA GLU A 246 -17.01 -21.35 -1.62
C GLU A 246 -16.38 -21.53 -3.03
N HIS A 247 -15.49 -20.64 -3.47
CA HIS A 247 -14.77 -20.74 -4.74
C HIS A 247 -13.34 -21.24 -4.55
N GLN A 248 -12.86 -22.05 -5.48
CA GLN A 248 -11.47 -22.50 -5.52
C GLN A 248 -10.62 -21.54 -6.34
N TYR A 249 -9.49 -21.14 -5.76
CA TYR A 249 -8.49 -20.27 -6.36
C TYR A 249 -7.17 -21.01 -6.50
N GLU A 250 -6.41 -20.64 -7.52
CA GLU A 250 -5.04 -21.08 -7.73
C GLU A 250 -4.17 -19.86 -8.04
N LEU A 251 -3.25 -19.56 -7.12
CA LEU A 251 -2.23 -18.52 -7.27
C LEU A 251 -0.93 -19.17 -7.75
N ASN A 252 -0.37 -18.63 -8.83
CA ASN A 252 0.90 -19.02 -9.41
C ASN A 252 1.85 -17.84 -9.45
N VAL A 253 3.09 -18.07 -9.03
CA VAL A 253 4.22 -17.21 -9.38
C VAL A 253 4.76 -17.71 -10.70
N ASP A 254 4.36 -17.05 -11.79
CA ASP A 254 4.72 -17.46 -13.14
C ASP A 254 6.19 -17.18 -13.42
N TYR A 255 6.68 -16.05 -12.89
CA TYR A 255 8.03 -15.57 -13.17
C TYR A 255 8.51 -14.56 -12.13
N VAL A 256 9.78 -14.64 -11.73
CA VAL A 256 10.43 -13.64 -10.88
C VAL A 256 11.87 -13.43 -11.30
N GLN A 257 12.24 -12.15 -11.39
CA GLN A 257 13.58 -11.61 -11.42
C GLN A 257 13.65 -10.53 -10.34
N VAL A 258 14.29 -10.85 -9.22
CA VAL A 258 14.14 -10.15 -7.94
C VAL A 258 14.66 -8.69 -7.96
N SER A 259 15.39 -8.28 -9.00
CA SER A 259 15.78 -6.87 -9.20
C SER A 259 15.15 -6.19 -10.43
N ASP A 260 14.33 -6.90 -11.20
CA ASP A 260 13.98 -6.47 -12.57
C ASP A 260 12.50 -6.59 -12.89
N SER A 261 11.89 -7.73 -12.58
CA SER A 261 10.52 -7.99 -13.00
C SER A 261 9.91 -9.18 -12.27
N ALA A 262 8.59 -9.22 -12.20
CA ALA A 262 7.85 -10.30 -11.57
C ALA A 262 6.50 -10.43 -12.25
N SER A 263 5.95 -11.64 -12.29
CA SER A 263 4.56 -11.85 -12.67
C SER A 263 3.92 -12.99 -11.89
N VAL A 264 2.65 -12.79 -11.58
CA VAL A 264 1.81 -13.80 -10.93
C VAL A 264 0.48 -13.92 -11.65
N THR A 265 -0.13 -15.09 -11.53
CA THR A 265 -1.47 -15.35 -12.03
C THR A 265 -2.34 -15.90 -10.91
N LEU A 266 -3.44 -15.21 -10.62
CA LEU A 266 -4.52 -15.73 -9.79
C LEU A 266 -5.65 -16.22 -10.69
N SER A 267 -6.03 -17.48 -10.56
CA SER A 267 -7.10 -18.07 -11.35
C SER A 267 -8.19 -18.67 -10.48
N SER A 268 -9.42 -18.66 -10.97
CA SER A 268 -10.57 -19.33 -10.37
C SER A 268 -11.59 -19.65 -11.45
N GLU A 269 -12.01 -20.91 -11.51
CA GLU A 269 -13.12 -21.40 -12.35
C GLU A 269 -13.03 -20.97 -13.83
N GLY A 270 -11.84 -21.06 -14.43
CA GLY A 270 -11.61 -20.78 -15.86
C GLY A 270 -11.38 -19.31 -16.20
N LEU A 271 -11.28 -18.42 -15.20
CA LEU A 271 -10.91 -17.03 -15.38
C LEU A 271 -9.59 -16.75 -14.64
N SER A 272 -8.72 -15.95 -15.23
CA SER A 272 -7.39 -15.64 -14.70
C SER A 272 -7.12 -14.14 -14.69
N CYS A 273 -6.46 -13.68 -13.65
CA CYS A 273 -5.94 -12.34 -13.49
C CYS A 273 -4.43 -12.44 -13.39
N SER A 274 -3.71 -11.65 -14.19
CA SER A 274 -2.26 -11.63 -14.17
C SER A 274 -1.76 -10.27 -13.73
N ALA A 275 -0.83 -10.27 -12.78
CA ALA A 275 -0.09 -9.09 -12.38
C ALA A 275 1.33 -9.19 -12.94
N TYR A 276 1.90 -8.05 -13.31
CA TYR A 276 3.30 -7.92 -13.66
C TYR A 276 3.89 -6.63 -13.08
N LEU A 277 5.19 -6.68 -12.78
CA LEU A 277 6.04 -5.54 -12.48
C LEU A 277 7.29 -5.66 -13.32
N SER A 278 7.77 -4.53 -13.80
CA SER A 278 9.11 -4.36 -14.32
C SER A 278 9.70 -3.10 -13.73
N GLU A 279 10.83 -3.23 -13.02
CA GLU A 279 11.54 -2.13 -12.38
C GLU A 279 13.04 -2.25 -12.65
N ARG A 280 13.71 -1.16 -13.02
CA ARG A 280 15.15 -1.15 -13.32
C ARG A 280 15.76 0.15 -12.86
N ASP A 281 16.80 0.07 -12.03
CA ASP A 281 17.60 1.23 -11.65
C ASP A 281 18.44 1.77 -12.81
N ASP A 282 18.95 0.86 -13.66
CA ASP A 282 19.81 1.18 -14.79
C ASP A 282 19.01 1.05 -16.10
N VAL A 283 18.54 2.19 -16.62
CA VAL A 283 17.66 2.27 -17.79
C VAL A 283 18.47 2.22 -19.08
N SER A 284 18.15 1.28 -19.97
CA SER A 284 18.79 1.15 -21.28
C SER A 284 18.35 2.26 -22.26
N SER A 285 19.10 2.43 -23.35
CA SER A 285 18.76 3.38 -24.42
C SER A 285 17.43 3.08 -25.12
N GLU A 286 16.95 1.84 -25.05
CA GLU A 286 15.66 1.42 -25.61
C GLU A 286 14.48 1.88 -24.76
N ILE A 287 14.65 1.88 -23.42
CA ILE A 287 13.61 2.30 -22.48
C ILE A 287 13.64 3.81 -22.29
N CYS A 288 14.82 4.45 -22.38
CA CYS A 288 14.99 5.88 -22.21
C CYS A 288 14.45 6.70 -23.39
N ARG A 289 13.12 6.81 -23.46
CA ARG A 289 12.37 7.47 -24.54
C ARG A 289 11.15 8.17 -23.96
N GLU A 290 10.69 9.19 -24.68
CA GLU A 290 9.52 9.98 -24.28
C GLU A 290 8.24 9.13 -24.14
N GLU A 291 8.09 8.08 -24.94
CA GLU A 291 6.97 7.12 -24.86
C GLU A 291 6.89 6.37 -23.51
N ASN A 292 7.98 6.34 -22.74
CA ASN A 292 8.05 5.70 -21.43
C ASN A 292 8.13 6.72 -20.28
N ALA A 293 7.90 8.01 -20.55
CA ALA A 293 8.09 9.10 -19.58
C ALA A 293 7.32 8.87 -18.26
N ASP A 294 6.10 8.34 -18.34
CA ASP A 294 5.24 8.07 -17.17
C ASP A 294 5.78 6.96 -16.26
N TYR A 295 6.70 6.14 -16.76
CA TYR A 295 7.33 5.03 -16.04
C TYR A 295 8.75 5.37 -15.58
N LEU A 296 9.28 6.54 -15.94
CA LEU A 296 10.63 6.96 -15.56
C LEU A 296 10.61 7.80 -14.29
N TYR A 297 11.48 7.48 -13.33
CA TYR A 297 11.57 8.19 -12.05
C TYR A 297 13.02 8.55 -11.72
N GLU A 298 13.25 9.64 -10.99
CA GLU A 298 14.61 10.00 -10.54
C GLU A 298 15.13 9.00 -9.51
N ASN A 299 16.28 8.40 -9.79
CA ASN A 299 16.95 7.50 -8.85
C ASN A 299 18.06 8.24 -8.08
N GLY A 300 18.56 7.62 -7.01
CA GLY A 300 19.62 8.20 -6.17
C GLY A 300 21.01 8.32 -6.82
N LYS A 301 21.17 7.88 -8.08
CA LYS A 301 22.43 7.95 -8.84
C LYS A 301 22.54 9.23 -9.67
N GLY A 302 21.47 10.03 -9.75
CA GLY A 302 21.40 11.19 -10.64
C GLY A 302 21.05 10.81 -12.09
N SER A 303 20.53 9.60 -12.30
CA SER A 303 19.89 9.17 -13.54
C SER A 303 18.43 8.78 -13.29
N LEU A 304 17.70 8.42 -14.33
CA LEU A 304 16.34 7.92 -14.21
C LEU A 304 16.35 6.39 -14.11
N GLY A 305 15.56 5.87 -13.16
CA GLY A 305 15.09 4.49 -13.12
C GLY A 305 13.80 4.32 -13.93
N TYR A 306 13.38 3.07 -14.12
CA TYR A 306 12.14 2.70 -14.81
C TYR A 306 11.29 1.81 -13.92
N ARG A 307 9.98 2.05 -13.82
CA ARG A 307 9.03 1.19 -13.13
C ARG A 307 7.69 1.20 -13.87
N LYS A 308 7.24 0.01 -14.28
CA LYS A 308 5.94 -0.24 -14.88
C LYS A 308 5.30 -1.46 -14.24
N ASP A 309 4.05 -1.33 -13.82
CA ASP A 309 3.25 -2.43 -13.32
C ASP A 309 1.79 -2.30 -13.76
N ASN A 310 0.99 -3.33 -13.53
CA ASN A 310 -0.46 -3.31 -13.77
C ASN A 310 -1.27 -3.60 -12.50
N SER A 311 -0.79 -3.13 -11.35
CA SER A 311 -1.39 -3.46 -10.04
C SER A 311 -2.87 -3.08 -9.97
N GLU A 312 -3.28 -1.97 -10.60
CA GLU A 312 -4.68 -1.52 -10.68
C GLU A 312 -5.55 -2.44 -11.55
N GLU A 313 -5.07 -2.84 -12.72
CA GLU A 313 -5.75 -3.78 -13.61
C GLU A 313 -5.92 -5.14 -12.93
N PHE A 314 -4.85 -5.62 -12.28
CA PHE A 314 -4.87 -6.86 -11.53
C PHE A 314 -5.86 -6.78 -10.36
N ALA A 315 -5.83 -5.72 -9.56
CA ALA A 315 -6.76 -5.48 -8.46
C ALA A 315 -8.23 -5.46 -8.93
N SER A 316 -8.52 -4.79 -10.05
CA SER A 316 -9.85 -4.76 -10.67
C SER A 316 -10.29 -6.16 -11.11
N CYS A 317 -9.39 -6.92 -11.73
CA CYS A 317 -9.64 -8.30 -12.13
C CYS A 317 -9.89 -9.21 -10.92
N VAL A 318 -9.11 -9.10 -9.85
CA VAL A 318 -9.28 -9.88 -8.61
C VAL A 318 -10.61 -9.55 -7.93
N LYS A 319 -11.04 -8.27 -7.89
CA LYS A 319 -12.39 -7.92 -7.43
C LYS A 319 -13.47 -8.64 -8.25
N THR A 320 -13.26 -8.75 -9.56
CA THR A 320 -14.17 -9.48 -10.46
C THR A 320 -14.15 -10.99 -10.20
N LEU A 321 -13.00 -11.58 -9.83
CA LEU A 321 -12.90 -12.98 -9.39
C LEU A 321 -13.64 -13.23 -8.06
N VAL A 322 -13.56 -12.30 -7.11
CA VAL A 322 -14.12 -12.46 -5.76
C VAL A 322 -15.61 -12.13 -5.68
N ASN A 323 -16.10 -11.18 -6.47
CA ASN A 323 -17.49 -10.70 -6.42
C ASN A 323 -18.44 -11.44 -7.36
N ARG A 324 -18.04 -12.60 -7.90
CA ARG A 324 -18.90 -13.39 -8.77
C ARG A 324 -20.09 -13.90 -7.96
N LYS A 325 -21.30 -13.46 -8.34
CA LYS A 325 -22.53 -14.13 -7.93
C LYS A 325 -22.74 -15.34 -8.83
N THR A 326 -23.13 -16.45 -8.22
CA THR A 326 -23.54 -17.68 -8.89
C THR A 326 -24.66 -17.38 -9.90
N ASN A 327 -24.33 -17.51 -11.19
CA ASN A 327 -25.17 -17.53 -12.40
C ASN A 327 -26.19 -16.39 -12.63
N ALA A 328 -25.86 -15.51 -13.60
CA ALA A 328 -26.73 -15.19 -14.75
C ALA A 328 -25.93 -14.43 -15.82
N SER A 329 -26.11 -14.81 -17.09
CA SER A 329 -25.56 -14.11 -18.25
C SER A 329 -26.07 -12.67 -18.33
N LEU A 330 -25.21 -11.71 -18.68
CA LEU A 330 -25.32 -10.85 -19.87
C LEU A 330 -24.44 -9.60 -19.76
N SER A 331 -23.74 -9.37 -20.86
CA SER A 331 -23.32 -8.08 -21.44
C SER A 331 -22.37 -7.17 -20.63
N ASP A 332 -21.21 -6.94 -21.26
CA ASP A 332 -20.34 -5.77 -21.11
C ASP A 332 -21.12 -4.49 -20.82
N LYS A 333 -20.81 -3.89 -19.65
CA LYS A 333 -20.96 -2.48 -19.19
C LYS A 333 -21.03 -2.44 -17.65
N SER A 334 -19.99 -2.87 -16.93
CA SER A 334 -20.06 -2.97 -15.45
C SER A 334 -19.24 -1.96 -14.64
N GLY A 335 -18.78 -0.85 -15.23
CA GLY A 335 -18.24 0.27 -14.44
C GLY A 335 -19.32 1.22 -13.91
N ASN A 336 -20.39 1.45 -14.67
CA ASN A 336 -21.32 2.55 -14.42
C ASN A 336 -22.61 2.11 -13.69
N ASN A 337 -23.07 0.86 -13.87
CA ASN A 337 -24.30 0.39 -13.23
C ASN A 337 -24.17 0.19 -11.71
N ASP A 338 -23.00 -0.15 -11.18
CA ASP A 338 -22.81 -0.40 -9.74
C ASP A 338 -22.74 0.91 -8.93
N VAL A 339 -22.00 1.92 -9.43
CA VAL A 339 -21.96 3.26 -8.81
C VAL A 339 -23.33 3.94 -8.87
N GLN A 340 -24.03 3.84 -10.00
CA GLN A 340 -25.37 4.41 -10.14
C GLN A 340 -26.37 3.72 -9.19
N THR A 341 -26.34 2.38 -9.08
CA THR A 341 -27.19 1.65 -8.14
C THR A 341 -26.89 2.02 -6.68
N ALA A 342 -25.60 2.11 -6.33
CA ALA A 342 -25.16 2.54 -5.00
C ALA A 342 -25.61 3.97 -4.68
N PHE A 343 -25.44 4.91 -5.63
CA PHE A 343 -25.92 6.29 -5.52
C PHE A 343 -27.43 6.36 -5.32
N GLU A 344 -28.21 5.59 -6.10
CA GLU A 344 -29.67 5.56 -5.99
C GLU A 344 -30.14 5.02 -4.63
N SER A 345 -29.39 4.08 -4.04
CA SER A 345 -29.64 3.55 -2.70
C SER A 345 -29.13 4.47 -1.57
N ALA A 346 -28.18 5.34 -1.87
CA ALA A 346 -27.60 6.29 -0.93
C ALA A 346 -28.60 7.39 -0.58
N ARG A 347 -28.49 7.91 0.64
CA ARG A 347 -29.38 8.94 1.15
C ARG A 347 -29.01 10.30 0.55
N LEU A 348 -30.00 11.05 0.11
CA LEU A 348 -29.83 12.47 -0.21
C LEU A 348 -29.33 13.24 1.02
N ASN A 349 -28.16 13.84 0.89
CA ASN A 349 -27.54 14.64 1.93
C ASN A 349 -27.80 16.13 1.66
N ARG A 350 -27.35 16.63 0.50
CA ARG A 350 -27.52 18.03 0.09
C ARG A 350 -27.71 18.13 -1.42
N VAL A 351 -28.35 19.21 -1.85
CA VAL A 351 -28.42 19.61 -3.26
C VAL A 351 -27.83 21.00 -3.41
N GLY A 352 -27.38 21.33 -4.60
CA GLY A 352 -26.70 22.59 -4.85
C GLY A 352 -26.49 22.84 -6.32
N LYS A 353 -25.56 23.74 -6.58
CA LYS A 353 -25.11 24.06 -7.92
C LYS A 353 -23.60 23.90 -8.05
N ALA A 354 -23.14 23.57 -9.24
CA ALA A 354 -21.73 23.64 -9.58
C ALA A 354 -21.48 24.73 -10.61
N ILE A 355 -20.38 25.46 -10.44
CA ILE A 355 -19.89 26.46 -11.38
C ILE A 355 -18.55 25.95 -11.91
N VAL A 356 -18.53 25.50 -13.16
CA VAL A 356 -17.32 24.98 -13.83
C VAL A 356 -16.64 26.10 -14.60
N ASP A 357 -15.35 26.31 -14.33
CA ASP A 357 -14.45 27.17 -15.11
C ASP A 357 -13.45 26.28 -15.84
N GLU A 358 -13.83 25.82 -17.04
CA GLU A 358 -13.02 24.97 -17.91
C GLU A 358 -11.67 25.61 -18.30
N SER A 359 -11.59 26.95 -18.30
CA SER A 359 -10.35 27.65 -18.68
C SER A 359 -9.25 27.57 -17.61
N LYS A 360 -9.63 27.20 -16.39
CA LYS A 360 -8.74 27.09 -15.23
C LYS A 360 -8.77 25.70 -14.60
N ASP A 361 -9.44 24.74 -15.24
CA ASP A 361 -9.70 23.42 -14.69
C ASP A 361 -10.18 23.48 -13.23
N SER A 362 -11.17 24.34 -12.96
CA SER A 362 -11.70 24.51 -11.61
C SER A 362 -13.22 24.37 -11.55
N VAL A 363 -13.72 23.86 -10.43
CA VAL A 363 -15.15 23.71 -10.15
C VAL A 363 -15.45 24.25 -8.76
N THR A 364 -16.52 25.04 -8.65
CA THR A 364 -17.02 25.56 -7.37
C THR A 364 -18.34 24.88 -7.06
N PHE A 365 -18.41 24.18 -5.94
CA PHE A 365 -19.63 23.58 -5.42
C PHE A 365 -20.29 24.57 -4.46
N VAL A 366 -21.55 24.91 -4.76
CA VAL A 366 -22.40 25.76 -3.94
C VAL A 366 -23.52 24.87 -3.38
N LEU A 367 -23.32 24.35 -2.17
CA LEU A 367 -24.24 23.43 -1.53
C LEU A 367 -25.20 24.20 -0.62
N GLY A 368 -26.48 24.17 -0.96
CA GLY A 368 -27.52 24.89 -0.22
C GLY A 368 -28.19 24.02 0.83
N ILE A 369 -28.42 24.59 2.01
CA ILE A 369 -29.38 24.09 2.98
C ILE A 369 -30.61 24.99 2.90
N SER A 370 -31.78 24.40 2.69
CA SER A 370 -33.05 25.10 2.68
C SER A 370 -33.85 24.78 3.94
N GLY A 371 -34.29 25.84 4.61
CA GLY A 371 -35.00 25.79 5.86
C GLY A 371 -34.10 25.58 7.08
N GLY A 372 -34.53 26.08 8.24
CA GLY A 372 -33.75 25.99 9.47
C GLY A 372 -34.59 26.16 10.74
N CYS A 373 -34.11 25.59 11.84
CA CYS A 373 -34.74 25.75 13.15
C CYS A 373 -34.03 26.85 13.95
N PHE A 374 -34.79 27.79 14.50
CA PHE A 374 -34.26 28.95 15.20
C PHE A 374 -34.93 29.17 16.54
N ARG A 375 -34.26 29.93 17.41
CA ARG A 375 -34.81 30.40 18.69
C ARG A 375 -34.88 31.92 18.69
N LYS A 376 -36.09 32.47 18.76
CA LYS A 376 -36.33 33.93 18.87
C LYS A 376 -37.23 34.19 20.06
N ASP A 377 -36.80 35.12 20.93
CA ASP A 377 -37.51 35.49 22.16
C ASP A 377 -37.89 34.28 23.04
N GLY A 378 -37.01 33.28 23.08
CA GLY A 378 -37.20 32.05 23.87
C GLY A 378 -38.18 31.03 23.26
N LYS A 379 -38.70 31.26 22.06
CA LYS A 379 -39.59 30.32 21.35
C LYS A 379 -38.90 29.73 20.12
N LEU A 380 -39.18 28.48 19.84
CA LEU A 380 -38.73 27.80 18.64
C LEU A 380 -39.63 28.14 17.45
N TYR A 381 -39.03 28.34 16.29
CA TYR A 381 -39.72 28.43 15.01
C TYR A 381 -38.87 27.83 13.90
N TYR A 382 -39.54 27.25 12.91
CA TYR A 382 -38.91 26.79 11.69
C TYR A 382 -39.09 27.85 10.62
N ASP A 383 -37.98 28.32 10.05
CA ASP A 383 -37.99 29.22 8.90
C ASP A 383 -37.80 28.36 7.65
N ALA A 384 -38.81 28.26 6.79
CA ALA A 384 -38.72 27.50 5.55
C ALA A 384 -37.97 28.26 4.44
N ASP A 385 -37.86 29.58 4.57
CA ASP A 385 -37.23 30.46 3.58
C ASP A 385 -35.75 30.70 3.90
N TYR A 386 -35.27 30.24 5.08
CA TYR A 386 -33.85 30.27 5.42
C TYR A 386 -33.03 29.52 4.37
N TYR A 387 -31.96 30.17 3.90
CA TYR A 387 -31.02 29.59 2.97
C TYR A 387 -29.60 29.85 3.46
N PHE A 388 -28.83 28.78 3.57
CA PHE A 388 -27.40 28.84 3.84
C PHE A 388 -26.66 28.11 2.73
N GLU A 389 -25.63 28.74 2.19
CA GLU A 389 -24.77 28.14 1.18
C GLU A 389 -23.38 27.88 1.74
N ASP A 390 -22.93 26.65 1.51
CA ASP A 390 -21.56 26.23 1.71
C ASP A 390 -20.86 26.26 0.35
N VAL A 391 -19.78 27.02 0.24
CA VAL A 391 -19.11 27.27 -1.04
C VAL A 391 -17.71 26.69 -0.95
N ASP A 392 -17.52 25.56 -1.63
CA ASP A 392 -16.24 24.88 -1.71
C ASP A 392 -15.69 24.99 -3.13
N ARG A 393 -14.44 25.41 -3.25
CA ARG A 393 -13.77 25.55 -4.54
C ARG A 393 -12.68 24.51 -4.72
N PHE A 394 -12.65 23.89 -5.89
CA PHE A 394 -11.69 22.85 -6.24
C PHE A 394 -11.01 23.13 -7.58
N ALA A 395 -9.71 22.81 -7.67
CA ALA A 395 -9.11 22.45 -8.94
C ALA A 395 -9.50 21.01 -9.27
N TYR A 396 -9.80 20.70 -10.52
CA TYR A 396 -10.12 19.35 -10.94
C TYR A 396 -9.10 18.82 -11.97
N ASN A 397 -8.87 17.52 -11.95
CA ASN A 397 -8.06 16.83 -12.96
C ASN A 397 -8.59 15.40 -13.16
N PHE A 398 -8.43 14.87 -14.37
CA PHE A 398 -8.74 13.48 -14.68
C PHE A 398 -7.45 12.66 -14.82
N ARG A 399 -7.36 11.58 -14.06
CA ARG A 399 -6.37 10.52 -14.29
C ARG A 399 -7.13 9.25 -14.68
N ASN A 400 -7.13 8.93 -15.96
CA ASN A 400 -7.93 7.85 -16.53
C ASN A 400 -9.43 8.02 -16.16
N ASP A 401 -10.02 7.04 -15.48
CA ASP A 401 -11.42 7.02 -15.01
C ASP A 401 -11.62 7.68 -13.64
N THR A 402 -10.56 8.24 -13.05
CA THR A 402 -10.59 8.88 -11.74
C THR A 402 -10.58 10.40 -11.86
N LEU A 403 -11.53 11.04 -11.18
CA LEU A 403 -11.59 12.49 -11.00
C LEU A 403 -10.89 12.87 -9.69
N GLN A 404 -9.94 13.80 -9.76
CA GLN A 404 -9.26 14.38 -8.62
C GLN A 404 -9.83 15.78 -8.37
N LEU A 405 -10.26 16.06 -7.15
CA LEU A 405 -10.69 17.38 -6.70
C LEU A 405 -9.75 17.87 -5.59
N SER A 406 -8.99 18.92 -5.88
CA SER A 406 -8.02 19.52 -4.96
C SER A 406 -8.56 20.84 -4.41
N TYR A 407 -8.70 20.95 -3.09
CA TYR A 407 -9.28 22.13 -2.45
C TYR A 407 -8.43 23.38 -2.72
N ILE A 408 -9.09 24.49 -3.06
CA ILE A 408 -8.48 25.82 -3.25
C ILE A 408 -8.90 26.69 -2.06
N ASP A 409 -7.96 26.98 -1.17
CA ASP A 409 -8.17 27.97 -0.11
C ASP A 409 -8.12 29.39 -0.69
N GLU A 410 -9.02 30.27 -0.23
CA GLU A 410 -9.18 31.62 -0.79
C GLU A 410 -8.05 32.58 -0.38
N ASP A 411 -7.26 32.26 0.66
CA ASP A 411 -6.42 33.27 1.33
C ASP A 411 -4.88 33.21 1.15
N GLU A 412 -4.21 32.15 0.65
CA GLU A 412 -2.74 32.23 0.47
C GLU A 412 -2.15 31.46 -0.72
N ILE A 413 -0.96 31.93 -1.13
CA ILE A 413 -0.09 31.54 -2.25
C ILE A 413 0.46 30.09 -2.12
N ALA A 414 -0.12 29.25 -1.25
CA ALA A 414 0.28 27.87 -1.02
C ALA A 414 -0.71 26.90 -1.68
N LYS A 415 -0.22 26.15 -2.67
CA LYS A 415 -0.95 25.12 -3.41
C LYS A 415 -1.10 23.84 -2.57
N GLU A 416 -2.30 23.27 -2.61
CA GLU A 416 -2.68 21.87 -2.33
C GLU A 416 -2.55 21.38 -0.88
N LEU A 417 -3.57 21.66 -0.06
CA LEU A 417 -3.69 21.07 1.29
C LEU A 417 -4.43 19.72 1.30
N VAL A 418 -5.45 19.51 0.46
CA VAL A 418 -6.21 18.24 0.40
C VAL A 418 -6.70 17.95 -1.02
N THR A 419 -6.36 16.77 -1.55
CA THR A 419 -6.92 16.23 -2.80
C THR A 419 -7.75 14.98 -2.51
N VAL A 420 -8.99 14.98 -3.00
CA VAL A 420 -9.95 13.88 -2.89
C VAL A 420 -10.10 13.22 -4.26
N GLN A 421 -10.07 11.90 -4.29
CA GLN A 421 -10.26 11.13 -5.52
C GLN A 421 -11.69 10.61 -5.62
N TRP A 422 -12.22 10.54 -6.84
CA TRP A 422 -13.59 10.16 -7.14
C TRP A 422 -13.63 9.21 -8.35
N VAL A 423 -14.47 8.19 -8.30
CA VAL A 423 -14.58 7.15 -9.34
C VAL A 423 -16.02 6.94 -9.79
N GLY A 424 -16.20 6.46 -11.02
CA GLY A 424 -17.50 6.00 -11.56
C GLY A 424 -18.04 6.81 -12.74
N GLY A 425 -17.72 8.10 -12.81
CA GLY A 425 -18.14 8.98 -13.90
C GLY A 425 -17.49 8.62 -15.25
N THR A 426 -17.74 9.46 -16.26
CA THR A 426 -17.10 9.25 -17.57
C THR A 426 -15.75 9.94 -17.59
N SER A 427 -14.69 9.22 -17.99
CA SER A 427 -13.33 9.77 -18.11
C SER A 427 -13.33 11.06 -18.93
N GLY A 428 -12.73 12.13 -18.37
CA GLY A 428 -12.63 13.44 -19.00
C GLY A 428 -13.91 14.29 -19.01
N VAL A 429 -15.00 13.84 -18.36
CA VAL A 429 -16.29 14.53 -18.33
C VAL A 429 -16.74 14.70 -16.89
N LEU A 430 -16.89 15.94 -16.41
CA LEU A 430 -17.33 16.21 -15.03
C LEU A 430 -18.77 15.76 -14.77
N ASP A 431 -19.67 15.91 -15.77
CA ASP A 431 -21.04 15.42 -15.67
C ASP A 431 -21.08 13.90 -15.49
N GLY A 432 -21.72 13.47 -14.42
CA GLY A 432 -21.76 12.06 -14.05
C GLY A 432 -21.99 11.84 -12.56
N THR A 433 -22.10 10.56 -12.20
CA THR A 433 -22.20 10.10 -10.81
C THR A 433 -20.84 9.64 -10.34
N TRP A 434 -20.38 10.25 -9.25
CA TRP A 434 -19.05 10.09 -8.70
C TRP A 434 -19.14 9.56 -7.27
N ARG A 435 -18.31 8.57 -6.93
CA ARG A 435 -18.14 8.04 -5.57
C ARG A 435 -16.76 8.38 -5.05
N THR A 436 -16.67 8.86 -3.82
CA THR A 436 -15.38 9.17 -3.17
C THR A 436 -14.54 7.90 -3.05
N PHE A 437 -13.25 8.02 -3.31
CA PHE A 437 -12.26 7.06 -2.87
C PHE A 437 -12.00 7.28 -1.36
N PRO A 438 -11.76 6.23 -0.57
CA PRO A 438 -11.56 6.36 0.88
C PRO A 438 -10.19 6.96 1.26
N CYS A 439 -9.33 7.27 0.28
CA CYS A 439 -8.03 7.87 0.52
C CYS A 439 -8.00 9.34 0.11
N LEU A 440 -7.40 10.14 0.99
CA LEU A 440 -7.15 11.56 0.82
C LEU A 440 -5.66 11.75 0.63
N TYR A 441 -5.29 12.67 -0.25
CA TYR A 441 -3.89 13.10 -0.41
C TYR A 441 -3.73 14.45 0.27
N VAL A 442 -2.96 14.49 1.35
CA VAL A 442 -2.73 15.67 2.20
C VAL A 442 -1.23 15.84 2.34
N ASP A 443 -0.68 17.01 1.99
CA ASP A 443 0.74 17.34 2.14
C ASP A 443 1.71 16.26 1.63
N SER A 444 1.47 15.76 0.41
CA SER A 444 2.27 14.70 -0.21
C SER A 444 2.17 13.29 0.40
N VAL A 445 1.23 13.07 1.32
CA VAL A 445 0.97 11.77 1.96
C VAL A 445 -0.44 11.29 1.63
N TYR A 446 -0.57 10.03 1.23
CA TYR A 446 -1.87 9.37 1.14
C TYR A 446 -2.30 8.89 2.53
N GLY A 447 -3.36 9.50 3.05
CA GLY A 447 -4.08 9.02 4.23
C GLY A 447 -5.35 8.29 3.80
N CYS A 448 -5.38 6.97 3.93
CA CYS A 448 -6.60 6.19 3.70
C CYS A 448 -7.44 6.15 4.97
N GLY A 449 -8.62 6.76 4.92
CA GLY A 449 -9.65 6.58 5.94
C GLY A 449 -10.31 5.21 5.81
N ASN A 450 -10.68 4.61 6.94
CA ASN A 450 -11.53 3.43 6.99
C ASN A 450 -12.90 3.85 7.51
N ASP A 451 -13.55 4.73 6.76
CA ASP A 451 -14.84 5.31 7.13
C ASP A 451 -15.97 4.29 6.97
N ALA A 452 -16.97 4.34 7.85
CA ALA A 452 -18.15 3.47 7.75
C ALA A 452 -19.18 3.91 6.68
N TYR A 453 -18.81 4.89 5.85
CA TYR A 453 -19.71 5.53 4.89
C TYR A 453 -19.01 5.80 3.55
N GLU A 454 -19.80 5.89 2.49
CA GLU A 454 -19.37 6.32 1.16
C GLU A 454 -20.05 7.65 0.83
N LYS A 455 -19.28 8.63 0.36
CA LYS A 455 -19.81 9.89 -0.19
C LYS A 455 -19.95 9.75 -1.69
N PHE A 456 -21.02 10.31 -2.22
CA PHE A 456 -21.26 10.42 -3.64
C PHE A 456 -21.63 11.87 -3.99
N PHE A 457 -21.29 12.28 -5.20
CA PHE A 457 -21.94 13.41 -5.82
C PHE A 457 -22.38 13.07 -7.24
N LYS A 458 -23.45 13.69 -7.70
CA LYS A 458 -23.86 13.67 -9.10
C LYS A 458 -23.84 15.09 -9.63
N LEU A 459 -23.18 15.28 -10.77
CA LEU A 459 -23.21 16.52 -11.54
C LEU A 459 -24.02 16.30 -12.82
N ASP A 460 -24.98 17.19 -13.06
CA ASP A 460 -25.84 17.19 -14.24
C ASP A 460 -26.00 18.65 -14.72
N GLY A 461 -25.02 19.12 -15.50
CA GLY A 461 -24.90 20.52 -15.87
C GLY A 461 -24.54 21.39 -14.67
N ASP A 462 -25.40 22.36 -14.32
CA ASP A 462 -25.20 23.21 -13.14
C ASP A 462 -25.79 22.58 -11.86
N TYR A 463 -26.53 21.47 -11.95
CA TYR A 463 -27.15 20.82 -10.80
C TYR A 463 -26.20 19.84 -10.12
N LEU A 464 -26.06 19.98 -8.81
CA LEU A 464 -25.20 19.16 -7.97
C LEU A 464 -26.02 18.44 -6.89
N GLU A 465 -25.81 17.14 -6.73
CA GLU A 465 -26.49 16.32 -5.72
C GLU A 465 -25.51 15.49 -4.93
N HIS A 466 -25.41 15.73 -3.61
CA HIS A 466 -24.59 14.94 -2.70
C HIS A 466 -25.40 13.89 -1.98
N ARG A 467 -24.89 12.65 -1.99
CA ARG A 467 -25.46 11.53 -1.25
C ARG A 467 -24.44 10.88 -0.34
N VAL A 468 -24.92 10.23 0.72
CA VAL A 468 -24.10 9.43 1.62
C VAL A 468 -24.74 8.06 1.79
N GLY A 469 -23.96 7.00 1.56
CA GLY A 469 -24.35 5.62 1.79
C GLY A 469 -23.61 5.04 3.00
N ASP A 470 -24.27 4.18 3.76
CA ASP A 470 -23.61 3.39 4.81
C ASP A 470 -22.91 2.18 4.16
N VAL A 471 -21.68 1.86 4.57
CA VAL A 471 -20.94 0.69 4.04
C VAL A 471 -21.60 -0.60 4.54
N PRO A 472 -22.17 -1.47 3.67
CA PRO A 472 -22.98 -2.61 4.10
C PRO A 472 -22.25 -3.64 4.97
N ASN A 473 -20.93 -3.68 4.84
CA ASN A 473 -20.04 -4.70 5.38
C ASN A 473 -18.96 -4.12 6.31
N TYR A 474 -19.20 -2.96 6.89
CA TYR A 474 -18.28 -2.35 7.87
C TYR A 474 -18.25 -3.16 9.18
N ASP A 475 -17.05 -3.44 9.70
CA ASP A 475 -16.87 -4.12 10.98
C ASP A 475 -16.96 -3.12 12.14
N TYR A 476 -18.18 -2.89 12.63
CA TYR A 476 -18.42 -2.04 13.79
C TYR A 476 -17.82 -2.62 15.07
N MET A 477 -17.51 -3.91 15.10
CA MET A 477 -16.86 -4.56 16.22
C MET A 477 -15.33 -4.37 16.23
N ASN A 478 -14.78 -3.61 15.28
CA ASN A 478 -13.37 -3.17 15.27
C ASN A 478 -13.25 -1.64 15.26
N THR A 479 -14.07 -0.98 16.08
CA THR A 479 -14.13 0.49 16.16
C THR A 479 -13.59 1.00 17.49
N ASN A 480 -13.21 2.28 17.54
CA ASN A 480 -12.85 2.97 18.78
C ASN A 480 -13.95 2.84 19.85
N PHE A 481 -15.23 2.76 19.44
CA PHE A 481 -16.34 2.54 20.35
C PHE A 481 -16.19 1.25 21.18
N VAL A 482 -15.77 0.14 20.55
CA VAL A 482 -15.57 -1.12 21.29
C VAL A 482 -14.38 -1.00 22.25
N GLY A 483 -13.32 -0.30 21.83
CA GLY A 483 -12.21 0.07 22.71
C GLY A 483 -12.67 0.85 23.94
N ASP A 484 -13.55 1.84 23.75
CA ASP A 484 -14.15 2.61 24.85
C ASP A 484 -14.97 1.74 25.80
N ILE A 485 -15.75 0.79 25.28
CA ILE A 485 -16.50 -0.18 26.10
C ILE A 485 -15.54 -1.00 26.97
N PHE A 486 -14.44 -1.50 26.38
CA PHE A 486 -13.46 -2.31 27.12
C PHE A 486 -12.69 -1.49 28.15
N GLY A 487 -12.32 -0.25 27.80
CA GLY A 487 -11.75 0.70 28.74
C GLY A 487 -12.68 0.95 29.92
N PHE A 488 -13.95 1.23 29.63
CA PHE A 488 -14.98 1.54 30.63
C PHE A 488 -15.21 0.38 31.60
N LEU A 489 -15.31 -0.85 31.09
CA LEU A 489 -15.44 -2.05 31.92
C LEU A 489 -14.25 -2.24 32.88
N ASN A 490 -13.05 -1.85 32.46
CA ASN A 490 -11.84 -1.90 33.29
C ASN A 490 -11.66 -0.65 34.20
N GLY A 491 -12.74 0.10 34.44
CA GLY A 491 -12.75 1.27 35.33
C GLY A 491 -12.03 2.51 34.78
N LYS A 492 -11.83 2.61 33.47
CA LYS A 492 -11.15 3.73 32.81
C LYS A 492 -12.03 4.39 31.75
N HIS A 493 -11.98 5.72 31.65
CA HIS A 493 -12.61 6.51 30.57
C HIS A 493 -14.16 6.48 30.56
N SER A 494 -14.75 7.37 29.75
CA SER A 494 -16.19 7.42 29.43
C SER A 494 -16.41 6.90 28.01
N ILE A 495 -17.59 6.37 27.72
CA ILE A 495 -17.92 5.84 26.39
C ILE A 495 -18.36 6.98 25.47
N MET A 496 -17.70 7.16 24.32
CA MET A 496 -18.21 8.05 23.29
C MET A 496 -19.09 7.27 22.30
N ILE A 497 -20.22 7.84 21.83
CA ILE A 497 -21.16 7.14 20.91
C ILE A 497 -21.22 7.80 19.51
N GLU A 498 -20.59 8.96 19.31
CA GLU A 498 -20.61 9.70 18.03
C GLU A 498 -19.45 9.28 17.12
N ASP A 499 -18.29 9.93 17.25
CA ASP A 499 -17.20 9.86 16.26
C ASP A 499 -16.50 8.50 16.24
N VAL A 500 -16.46 7.83 17.39
CA VAL A 500 -15.70 6.59 17.59
C VAL A 500 -16.31 5.37 16.89
N PHE A 501 -17.59 5.41 16.48
CA PHE A 501 -18.22 4.35 15.68
C PHE A 501 -17.73 4.32 14.23
N TYR A 502 -17.23 5.45 13.74
CA TYR A 502 -16.87 5.64 12.34
C TYR A 502 -15.36 5.59 12.11
N SER A 503 -14.59 5.40 13.19
CA SER A 503 -13.14 5.26 13.17
C SER A 503 -12.71 3.88 13.68
N ARG A 504 -11.78 3.22 12.97
CA ARG A 504 -11.14 1.99 13.44
C ARG A 504 -9.98 2.28 14.37
N SER A 505 -9.74 1.35 15.30
CA SER A 505 -8.50 1.27 16.05
C SER A 505 -8.22 -0.17 16.41
N ASP A 506 -6.95 -0.55 16.39
CA ASP A 506 -6.51 -1.83 16.91
C ASP A 506 -6.45 -1.74 18.43
N PHE A 507 -7.50 -2.23 19.09
CA PHE A 507 -7.48 -2.53 20.51
C PHE A 507 -7.18 -4.03 20.69
N SER A 508 -6.33 -4.36 21.65
CA SER A 508 -6.12 -5.75 22.08
C SER A 508 -7.07 -6.02 23.25
N PRO A 509 -8.11 -6.86 23.07
CA PRO A 509 -9.07 -7.18 24.13
C PRO A 509 -8.36 -7.70 25.40
N GLU A 510 -7.26 -8.43 25.22
CA GLU A 510 -6.48 -9.04 26.31
C GLU A 510 -5.90 -7.98 27.26
N LYS A 511 -5.55 -6.78 26.75
CA LYS A 511 -5.07 -5.66 27.59
C LYS A 511 -6.10 -5.18 28.61
N TYR A 512 -7.38 -5.46 28.36
CA TYR A 512 -8.50 -5.10 29.24
C TYR A 512 -9.05 -6.30 30.02
N GLY A 513 -8.36 -7.44 29.99
CA GLY A 513 -8.86 -8.68 30.61
C GLY A 513 -10.14 -9.19 29.94
N ILE A 514 -10.28 -8.95 28.64
CA ILE A 514 -11.41 -9.40 27.82
C ILE A 514 -11.01 -10.65 27.04
N THR A 515 -11.89 -11.64 27.01
CA THR A 515 -11.79 -12.79 26.08
C THR A 515 -12.97 -12.77 25.14
N VAL A 516 -12.71 -12.63 23.84
CA VAL A 516 -13.76 -12.66 22.81
C VAL A 516 -14.14 -14.12 22.53
N GLN A 517 -15.43 -14.42 22.58
CA GLN A 517 -15.98 -15.76 22.33
C GLN A 517 -16.50 -15.89 20.90
N GLU A 518 -17.28 -14.90 20.46
CA GLU A 518 -17.91 -14.86 19.15
C GLU A 518 -17.89 -13.41 18.64
N LYS A 519 -17.58 -13.20 17.36
CA LYS A 519 -17.58 -11.88 16.73
C LYS A 519 -18.19 -11.95 15.34
N THR A 520 -19.11 -11.04 15.07
CA THR A 520 -19.55 -10.68 13.73
C THR A 520 -19.21 -9.20 13.48
N LYS A 521 -19.57 -8.66 12.32
CA LYS A 521 -19.37 -7.24 12.01
C LYS A 521 -20.25 -6.28 12.82
N LYS A 522 -21.32 -6.79 13.44
CA LYS A 522 -22.30 -5.98 14.20
C LYS A 522 -22.57 -6.50 15.61
N SER A 523 -21.96 -7.61 16.00
CA SER A 523 -22.12 -8.16 17.34
C SER A 523 -20.86 -8.81 17.86
N MET A 524 -20.65 -8.75 19.17
CA MET A 524 -19.53 -9.38 19.84
C MET A 524 -19.98 -9.94 21.18
N LYS A 525 -19.69 -11.22 21.39
CA LYS A 525 -19.83 -11.88 22.67
C LYS A 525 -18.46 -12.04 23.30
N PHE A 526 -18.31 -11.57 24.53
CA PHE A 526 -17.03 -11.58 25.23
C PHE A 526 -17.21 -11.77 26.73
N THR A 527 -16.13 -12.15 27.42
CA THR A 527 -16.11 -12.28 28.86
C THR A 527 -15.17 -11.29 29.52
N HIS A 528 -15.59 -10.75 30.66
CA HIS A 528 -14.81 -9.89 31.54
C HIS A 528 -15.08 -10.26 32.99
N GLU A 529 -14.04 -10.49 33.78
CA GLU A 529 -14.15 -10.87 35.21
C GLU A 529 -15.17 -11.99 35.48
N GLY A 530 -15.19 -13.02 34.61
CA GLY A 530 -16.09 -14.17 34.73
C GLY A 530 -17.56 -13.90 34.35
N ARG A 531 -17.91 -12.71 33.88
CA ARG A 531 -19.24 -12.37 33.32
C ARG A 531 -19.20 -12.40 31.80
N THR A 532 -20.27 -12.89 31.19
CA THR A 532 -20.44 -12.86 29.72
C THR A 532 -21.27 -11.66 29.30
N PHE A 533 -20.78 -10.93 28.32
CA PHE A 533 -21.44 -9.80 27.69
C PHE A 533 -21.75 -10.11 26.22
N ASP A 534 -22.87 -9.57 25.73
CA ASP A 534 -23.25 -9.58 24.33
C ASP A 534 -23.51 -8.13 23.89
N LEU A 535 -22.59 -7.61 23.08
CA LEU A 535 -22.66 -6.29 22.47
C LEU A 535 -23.22 -6.42 21.06
N LYS A 536 -24.18 -5.57 20.71
CA LYS A 536 -24.82 -5.53 19.40
C LYS A 536 -25.05 -4.11 18.93
N VAL A 537 -24.77 -3.86 17.65
CA VAL A 537 -25.22 -2.66 16.92
C VAL A 537 -26.60 -2.92 16.38
N ASP A 538 -27.61 -2.28 16.97
CA ASP A 538 -29.00 -2.41 16.55
C ASP A 538 -29.31 -1.56 15.33
N PHE A 539 -28.77 -0.34 15.31
CA PHE A 539 -28.96 0.61 14.23
C PHE A 539 -27.77 1.55 14.13
N VAL A 540 -27.37 1.90 12.92
CA VAL A 540 -26.31 2.88 12.67
C VAL A 540 -26.57 3.55 11.34
N ARG A 541 -26.45 4.87 11.34
CA ARG A 541 -26.59 5.74 10.18
C ARG A 541 -25.62 6.90 10.34
N TYR A 542 -24.69 7.03 9.40
CA TYR A 542 -23.62 8.00 9.50
C TYR A 542 -24.11 9.43 9.71
N SER A 543 -23.51 10.12 10.69
CA SER A 543 -23.82 11.51 11.08
C SER A 543 -25.31 11.79 11.29
N ASP A 544 -26.09 10.75 11.62
CA ASP A 544 -27.52 10.86 11.91
C ASP A 544 -27.83 10.18 13.24
N THR A 545 -27.75 8.84 13.31
CA THR A 545 -28.23 8.11 14.49
C THR A 545 -27.48 6.79 14.68
N VAL A 546 -27.18 6.45 15.93
CA VAL A 546 -26.59 5.18 16.37
C VAL A 546 -27.41 4.62 17.53
N ALA A 547 -27.64 3.31 17.52
CA ALA A 547 -28.25 2.56 18.62
C ALA A 547 -27.51 1.24 18.83
N VAL A 548 -27.16 0.98 20.09
CA VAL A 548 -26.45 -0.23 20.51
C VAL A 548 -27.06 -0.80 21.76
N THR A 549 -26.94 -2.12 21.90
CA THR A 549 -27.32 -2.85 23.10
C THR A 549 -26.11 -3.61 23.63
N LEU A 550 -25.82 -3.45 24.92
CA LEU A 550 -24.90 -4.31 25.66
C LEU A 550 -25.72 -5.07 26.71
N SER A 551 -25.66 -6.40 26.68
CA SER A 551 -26.44 -7.24 27.58
C SER A 551 -25.56 -8.22 28.37
N SER A 552 -25.94 -8.47 29.62
CA SER A 552 -25.31 -9.47 30.48
C SER A 552 -26.30 -9.90 31.57
N ASN A 553 -26.34 -11.20 31.89
CA ASN A 553 -27.16 -11.76 32.98
C ASN A 553 -28.64 -11.32 32.98
N GLY A 554 -29.23 -11.14 31.80
CA GLY A 554 -30.64 -10.72 31.64
C GLY A 554 -30.91 -9.22 31.76
N ILE A 555 -29.88 -8.41 31.98
CA ILE A 555 -29.95 -6.94 31.91
C ILE A 555 -29.49 -6.50 30.53
N ALA A 556 -30.20 -5.55 29.91
CA ALA A 556 -29.85 -4.96 28.63
C ALA A 556 -29.72 -3.44 28.77
N CYS A 557 -28.52 -2.93 28.50
CA CYS A 557 -28.21 -1.50 28.48
C CYS A 557 -28.29 -1.02 27.04
N VAL A 558 -29.07 0.04 26.79
CA VAL A 558 -29.28 0.58 25.45
C VAL A 558 -28.63 1.95 25.35
N GLY A 559 -27.65 2.08 24.45
CA GLY A 559 -26.99 3.34 24.12
C GLY A 559 -27.54 3.88 22.80
N ASN A 560 -27.91 5.16 22.80
CA ASN A 560 -28.48 5.86 21.66
C ASN A 560 -27.81 7.22 21.50
N TYR A 561 -27.56 7.56 20.24
CA TYR A 561 -27.05 8.86 19.83
C TYR A 561 -27.78 9.30 18.58
N SER A 562 -28.21 10.56 18.51
CA SER A 562 -28.77 11.15 17.30
C SER A 562 -28.32 12.59 17.17
N LYS A 563 -27.78 12.94 16.00
CA LYS A 563 -27.36 14.29 15.63
C LYS A 563 -27.89 14.64 14.25
N LYS A 564 -28.48 15.81 14.11
CA LYS A 564 -28.88 16.36 12.82
C LYS A 564 -28.48 17.83 12.78
N ASN A 565 -27.57 18.14 11.86
CA ASN A 565 -27.16 19.52 11.59
C ASN A 565 -28.32 20.26 10.90
N ASP A 566 -29.00 19.59 9.97
CA ASP A 566 -30.18 20.13 9.27
C ASP A 566 -31.45 19.64 10.00
N VAL A 567 -31.94 20.46 10.93
CA VAL A 567 -33.11 20.11 11.76
C VAL A 567 -34.39 20.23 10.93
N PRO A 568 -35.13 19.14 10.70
CA PRO A 568 -36.37 19.19 9.93
C PRO A 568 -37.54 19.78 10.76
N PRO A 569 -38.64 20.24 10.11
CA PRO A 569 -39.75 20.91 10.78
C PRO A 569 -40.38 20.11 11.93
N GLU A 570 -40.42 18.79 11.81
CA GLU A 570 -40.97 17.89 12.83
C GLU A 570 -40.13 17.84 14.10
N LEU A 571 -38.82 18.12 14.02
CA LEU A 571 -37.95 18.19 15.18
C LEU A 571 -37.86 19.61 15.76
N CYS A 572 -38.19 20.65 14.99
CA CYS A 572 -38.21 22.04 15.43
C CYS A 572 -39.47 22.38 16.26
N ARG A 573 -39.60 21.76 17.43
CA ARG A 573 -40.76 21.88 18.32
C ARG A 573 -40.34 21.99 19.77
N GLU A 574 -41.16 22.63 20.60
CA GLU A 574 -40.87 22.83 22.03
C GLU A 574 -40.62 21.53 22.80
N GLU A 575 -41.26 20.43 22.40
CA GLU A 575 -41.03 19.08 22.96
C GLU A 575 -39.59 18.58 22.79
N ASN A 576 -38.86 19.08 21.80
CA ASN A 576 -37.46 18.75 21.53
C ASN A 576 -36.48 19.86 21.96
N SER A 577 -36.96 20.91 22.65
CA SER A 577 -36.16 22.10 22.99
C SER A 577 -34.87 21.78 23.75
N ALA A 578 -34.87 20.75 24.60
CA ALA A 578 -33.71 20.29 25.36
C ALA A 578 -32.60 19.68 24.49
N TYR A 579 -32.94 19.20 23.29
CA TYR A 579 -32.02 18.57 22.35
C TYR A 579 -31.60 19.54 21.22
N LEU A 580 -32.17 20.74 21.18
CA LEU A 580 -31.87 21.76 20.18
C LEU A 580 -30.87 22.77 20.74
N GLN A 581 -29.66 22.77 20.17
CA GLN A 581 -28.53 23.57 20.61
C GLN A 581 -27.92 24.36 19.45
N SER A 582 -27.29 25.50 19.74
CA SER A 582 -26.56 26.26 18.74
C SER A 582 -25.37 25.44 18.19
N SER A 583 -25.12 25.50 16.88
CA SER A 583 -23.88 24.94 16.31
C SER A 583 -22.69 25.68 16.90
N ARG A 584 -21.78 24.98 17.58
CA ARG A 584 -20.57 25.60 18.18
C ARG A 584 -19.46 25.83 17.15
N ASN A 585 -19.53 25.19 15.99
CA ASN A 585 -18.45 25.17 15.01
C ASN A 585 -18.70 26.04 13.77
N ASP A 586 -19.95 26.43 13.52
CA ASP A 586 -20.28 27.33 12.40
C ASP A 586 -20.51 28.74 12.93
N SER A 587 -19.45 29.54 13.00
CA SER A 587 -19.51 30.97 13.32
C SER A 587 -20.31 31.81 12.30
N LYS A 588 -20.93 31.17 11.30
CA LYS A 588 -21.66 31.77 10.17
C LYS A 588 -23.16 31.44 10.12
N SER A 589 -23.70 30.59 11.01
CA SER A 589 -25.12 30.17 10.99
C SER A 589 -25.78 30.25 12.37
N ASP A 590 -26.90 30.97 12.46
CA ASP A 590 -27.73 31.06 13.69
C ASP A 590 -28.69 29.87 13.87
N ALA A 591 -28.69 28.91 12.93
CA ALA A 591 -29.57 27.75 12.98
C ALA A 591 -29.18 26.78 14.11
N LEU A 592 -30.18 26.18 14.75
CA LEU A 592 -30.02 25.16 15.78
C LEU A 592 -29.76 23.81 15.12
N GLN A 593 -28.91 23.01 15.77
CA GLN A 593 -28.73 21.58 15.49
C GLN A 593 -29.48 20.74 16.54
N TYR A 594 -29.91 19.55 16.14
CA TYR A 594 -30.50 18.56 17.04
C TYR A 594 -29.42 17.59 17.51
N LYS A 595 -29.24 17.44 18.83
CA LYS A 595 -28.35 16.45 19.44
C LYS A 595 -29.06 15.83 20.64
N LYS A 596 -29.32 14.52 20.55
CA LYS A 596 -29.93 13.72 21.61
C LYS A 596 -29.07 12.49 21.87
N ASP A 597 -28.63 12.32 23.09
CA ASP A 597 -27.91 11.13 23.55
C ASP A 597 -28.39 10.72 24.93
N ASN A 598 -28.16 9.45 25.29
CA ASN A 598 -28.42 8.89 26.62
C ASN A 598 -27.16 8.24 27.20
N ARG A 599 -25.99 8.85 26.95
CA ARG A 599 -24.70 8.26 27.32
C ARG A 599 -24.62 7.95 28.81
N SER A 600 -25.06 8.90 29.66
CA SER A 600 -24.97 8.73 31.11
C SER A 600 -25.85 7.61 31.63
N GLU A 601 -27.05 7.43 31.07
CA GLU A 601 -27.94 6.31 31.40
C GLU A 601 -27.37 4.98 30.93
N PHE A 602 -26.75 4.95 29.74
CA PHE A 602 -26.10 3.76 29.21
C PHE A 602 -24.91 3.34 30.08
N GLU A 603 -24.01 4.27 30.40
CA GLU A 603 -22.87 4.03 31.30
C GLU A 603 -23.32 3.57 32.69
N GLN A 604 -24.35 4.21 33.27
CA GLN A 604 -24.87 3.82 34.57
C GLN A 604 -25.44 2.40 34.57
N CYS A 605 -26.19 2.03 33.52
CA CYS A 605 -26.68 0.67 33.38
C CYS A 605 -25.53 -0.36 33.31
N ILE A 606 -24.44 -0.05 32.60
CA ILE A 606 -23.26 -0.92 32.55
C ILE A 606 -22.63 -1.05 33.94
N LYS A 607 -22.47 0.07 34.64
CA LYS A 607 -21.97 0.08 36.03
C LYS A 607 -22.81 -0.81 36.95
N ASP A 608 -24.13 -0.78 36.82
CA ASP A 608 -25.05 -1.61 37.60
C ASP A 608 -24.84 -3.11 37.31
N ILE A 609 -24.47 -3.49 36.08
CA ILE A 609 -24.13 -4.87 35.72
C ILE A 609 -22.83 -5.34 36.40
N VAL A 610 -21.78 -4.50 36.37
CA VAL A 610 -20.46 -4.87 36.90
C VAL A 610 -20.29 -4.61 38.39
N GLY A 611 -21.16 -3.80 39.00
CA GLY A 611 -21.09 -3.40 40.40
C GLY A 611 -20.06 -2.29 40.67
N LEU A 612 -19.88 -1.37 39.72
CA LEU A 612 -19.02 -0.19 39.89
C LEU A 612 -19.84 0.98 40.49
N GLU A 613 -19.32 1.65 41.52
CA GLU A 613 -19.91 2.88 42.08
C GLU A 613 -19.65 4.12 41.20
#